data_AF-A0A935YH15-F1
#
_entry.id   AF-A0A935YH15-F1
#
_cell.length_a   1.000
_cell.length_b   1.000
_cell.length_c   1.000
_cell.angle_alpha   90.00
_cell.angle_beta   90.00
_cell.angle_gamma   90.00
#
_symmetry.space_group_name_H-M   'P 1'
#
loop_
_entity.id
_entity.type
_entity.pdbx_description
1 polymer ?
#
loop_
_entity_poly.entity_id
_entity_poly.type
_entity_poly.pdbx_seq_one_letter_code
_entity_poly.pdbx_strand_id
1 'polypeptide(L)'
;MNATPGNRPLATGRGSGQAQPSVLGPETGTRAGICVIMAGGRGTRFWPLSRMARPKQLLALASDASLLRDTYERVVPLVGAGRVLVVTSGDLAAAVRNDLPELPPAHVITEPVGRNTAPCAVLGMGLARRLDPQAPVALLPADHLIRDDAAFRSQLAAAFASVLAEPAVATFGVRPTHPHTGYGYIEAGSGPPEGPLPGVTFSEKPDAATAARYIAGGRHYWNSGIFVWNQDWFGVMADRYLADVRRLMQVPIETFGTESFAEALHQAYGVCPVASIDKAIMEKLPGFTVVPAAFDWSDLGDWEAWGDLAGELPGGNRGHADLVAVASRGNIVRGAERLIALVGVEDLVVVDTPDALLVCRRGEAERLREVITELEKHGRRDLT
;
A
#
# COMPACT_ATOMS: atom_id res chain seq x y z
N MET A 1 21.70 55.76 62.82
CA MET A 1 20.41 55.98 62.13
C MET A 1 19.69 54.65 62.06
N ASN A 2 18.53 54.60 62.71
CA ASN A 2 17.37 53.70 62.59
C ASN A 2 17.51 52.16 62.49
N ALA A 3 17.12 51.53 63.61
CA ALA A 3 16.05 50.53 63.77
C ALA A 3 16.12 49.15 63.06
N THR A 4 16.27 48.11 63.89
CA THR A 4 15.78 46.71 63.76
C THR A 4 14.23 46.63 63.80
N PRO A 5 13.54 45.45 63.75
CA PRO A 5 13.81 44.09 63.21
C PRO A 5 12.59 43.51 62.41
N GLY A 6 12.67 42.28 61.89
CA GLY A 6 11.47 41.52 61.45
C GLY A 6 11.74 40.10 60.97
N ASN A 7 11.13 39.10 61.62
CA ASN A 7 11.28 37.67 61.37
C ASN A 7 9.91 37.03 61.03
N ARG A 8 9.94 35.95 60.22
CA ARG A 8 8.92 34.90 59.93
C ARG A 8 7.85 35.20 58.82
N PRO A 9 7.09 34.16 58.37
CA PRO A 9 7.47 33.06 57.47
C PRO A 9 6.41 32.90 56.33
N LEU A 10 6.63 32.09 55.28
CA LEU A 10 5.59 31.55 54.34
C LEU A 10 6.35 30.70 53.30
N ALA A 11 5.88 29.61 52.71
CA ALA A 11 4.82 28.65 52.95
C ALA A 11 5.11 27.51 51.96
N THR A 12 4.87 26.27 52.38
CA THR A 12 4.91 25.07 51.52
C THR A 12 3.79 25.14 50.48
N GLY A 13 4.14 25.26 49.20
CA GLY A 13 3.21 25.16 48.07
C GLY A 13 3.53 23.93 47.22
N ARG A 14 2.65 22.93 47.26
CA ARG A 14 2.61 21.81 46.32
C ARG A 14 2.30 22.36 44.92
N GLY A 15 3.18 22.08 43.95
CA GLY A 15 2.95 22.37 42.54
C GLY A 15 2.90 21.07 41.76
N SER A 16 1.67 20.71 41.37
CA SER A 16 1.22 19.79 40.33
C SER A 16 2.23 19.45 39.23
N GLY A 17 2.25 18.16 38.85
CA GLY A 17 3.06 17.60 37.78
C GLY A 17 2.94 18.37 36.47
N GLN A 18 4.10 18.72 35.91
CA GLN A 18 4.21 19.19 34.55
C GLN A 18 4.04 17.99 33.61
N ALA A 19 2.86 17.86 33.03
CA ALA A 19 2.68 17.12 31.79
C ALA A 19 3.53 17.81 30.71
N GLN A 20 4.31 17.02 29.98
CA GLN A 20 5.07 17.50 28.82
C GLN A 20 4.11 18.08 27.77
N PRO A 21 4.48 19.16 27.05
CA PRO A 21 3.61 19.74 26.04
C PRO A 21 3.40 18.79 24.86
N SER A 22 2.16 18.68 24.39
CA SER A 22 1.79 17.99 23.16
C SER A 22 2.57 18.54 21.95
N VAL A 23 3.27 17.66 21.23
CA VAL A 23 4.07 18.00 20.02
C VAL A 23 3.18 18.15 18.78
N LEU A 24 1.99 18.72 18.92
CA LEU A 24 1.08 18.97 17.81
C LEU A 24 0.49 20.38 17.98
N GLY A 25 1.22 21.37 17.46
CA GLY A 25 0.65 22.68 17.18
C GLY A 25 -0.29 22.60 15.97
N PRO A 26 -1.34 23.43 15.91
CA PRO A 26 -2.29 23.40 14.82
C PRO A 26 -1.69 24.06 13.58
N GLU A 27 -1.35 23.28 12.55
CA GLU A 27 -1.16 23.82 11.21
C GLU A 27 -2.53 24.13 10.60
N THR A 28 -2.75 25.42 10.35
CA THR A 28 -4.00 26.03 9.88
C THR A 28 -4.25 25.78 8.39
N GLY A 29 -4.55 24.53 8.06
CA GLY A 29 -5.22 24.12 6.83
C GLY A 29 -5.92 22.80 7.14
N THR A 30 -7.23 22.69 6.92
CA THR A 30 -7.98 21.47 7.20
C THR A 30 -7.44 20.35 6.31
N ARG A 31 -6.49 19.56 6.81
CA ARG A 31 -5.88 18.44 6.09
C ARG A 31 -6.98 17.43 5.74
N ALA A 32 -7.02 16.99 4.48
CA ALA A 32 -8.19 16.35 3.89
C ALA A 32 -8.59 14.98 4.48
N GLY A 33 -7.63 14.24 5.07
CA GLY A 33 -7.85 12.92 5.66
C GLY A 33 -6.58 12.34 6.27
N ILE A 34 -6.60 11.03 6.55
CA ILE A 34 -5.45 10.22 6.99
C ILE A 34 -5.17 9.15 5.93
N CYS A 35 -3.90 8.85 5.66
CA CYS A 35 -3.50 7.77 4.76
C CYS A 35 -2.81 6.65 5.54
N VAL A 36 -3.25 5.40 5.32
CA VAL A 36 -2.60 4.18 5.80
C VAL A 36 -2.05 3.44 4.57
N ILE A 37 -0.73 3.39 4.46
CA ILE A 37 -0.02 2.69 3.40
C ILE A 37 0.29 1.26 3.88
N MET A 38 -0.20 0.26 3.15
CA MET A 38 -0.04 -1.16 3.45
C MET A 38 1.18 -1.70 2.69
N ALA A 39 2.27 -1.95 3.41
CA ALA A 39 3.60 -2.26 2.89
C ALA A 39 4.17 -3.59 3.41
N GLY A 40 3.31 -4.58 3.69
CA GLY A 40 3.69 -5.91 4.21
C GLY A 40 3.94 -6.98 3.15
N GLY A 41 3.81 -6.66 1.86
CA GLY A 41 3.99 -7.63 0.77
C GLY A 41 5.44 -8.10 0.62
N ARG A 42 5.64 -9.39 0.27
CA ARG A 42 6.99 -9.95 -0.02
C ARG A 42 7.42 -9.81 -1.48
N GLY A 43 6.48 -9.68 -2.43
CA GLY A 43 6.78 -9.30 -3.82
C GLY A 43 7.88 -10.10 -4.53
N THR A 44 7.79 -11.43 -4.58
CA THR A 44 8.87 -12.31 -5.08
C THR A 44 8.97 -12.44 -6.61
N ARG A 45 7.95 -11.98 -7.35
CA ARG A 45 7.89 -12.11 -8.83
C ARG A 45 8.85 -11.18 -9.58
N PHE A 46 9.54 -10.29 -8.87
CA PHE A 46 10.58 -9.43 -9.42
C PHE A 46 11.99 -9.93 -9.11
N TRP A 47 12.17 -11.19 -8.68
CA TRP A 47 13.51 -11.77 -8.62
C TRP A 47 14.16 -11.66 -10.01
N PRO A 48 15.46 -11.33 -10.13
CA PRO A 48 16.48 -11.16 -9.11
C PRO A 48 16.61 -9.72 -8.62
N LEU A 49 15.68 -8.83 -8.92
CA LEU A 49 15.68 -7.49 -8.35
C LEU A 49 15.08 -7.48 -6.94
N SER A 50 13.99 -8.24 -6.71
CA SER A 50 13.43 -8.41 -5.37
C SER A 50 14.22 -9.42 -4.54
N ARG A 51 14.24 -9.16 -3.24
CA ARG A 51 14.81 -10.00 -2.17
C ARG A 51 13.88 -9.96 -0.96
N MET A 52 14.02 -10.89 -0.04
CA MET A 52 13.30 -10.85 1.25
C MET A 52 13.47 -9.51 1.98
N ALA A 53 14.70 -8.97 1.99
CA ALA A 53 15.00 -7.69 2.65
C ALA A 53 14.63 -6.46 1.79
N ARG A 54 14.36 -6.66 0.50
CA ARG A 54 14.01 -5.60 -0.46
C ARG A 54 12.90 -6.08 -1.39
N PRO A 55 11.67 -6.23 -0.87
CA PRO A 55 10.51 -6.64 -1.65
C PRO A 55 10.08 -5.54 -2.62
N LYS A 56 9.12 -5.88 -3.49
CA LYS A 56 8.62 -5.04 -4.58
C LYS A 56 8.37 -3.57 -4.20
N GLN A 57 7.71 -3.29 -3.07
CA GLN A 57 7.42 -1.92 -2.63
C GLN A 57 8.69 -1.07 -2.39
N LEU A 58 9.84 -1.71 -2.14
CA LEU A 58 11.14 -1.05 -1.96
C LEU A 58 12.00 -1.04 -3.23
N LEU A 59 11.42 -1.38 -4.38
CA LEU A 59 12.09 -1.38 -5.69
C LEU A 59 11.76 -0.14 -6.51
N ALA A 60 12.77 0.36 -7.22
CA ALA A 60 12.64 1.45 -8.19
C ALA A 60 12.15 0.92 -9.54
N LEU A 61 10.85 0.64 -9.65
CA LEU A 61 10.25 0.05 -10.85
C LEU A 61 9.63 1.10 -11.78
N ALA A 62 9.17 2.22 -11.22
CA ALA A 62 8.41 3.24 -11.95
C ALA A 62 9.19 4.55 -12.16
N SER A 63 9.99 4.92 -11.16
CA SER A 63 10.84 6.10 -11.07
C SER A 63 12.23 5.69 -10.54
N ASP A 64 13.08 6.67 -10.23
CA ASP A 64 14.35 6.43 -9.52
C ASP A 64 14.14 6.13 -8.03
N ALA A 65 12.93 6.38 -7.51
CA ALA A 65 12.53 6.10 -6.14
C ALA A 65 11.78 4.76 -6.04
N SER A 66 11.66 4.23 -4.81
CA SER A 66 10.87 3.03 -4.57
C SER A 66 9.37 3.27 -4.78
N LEU A 67 8.59 2.22 -5.04
CA LEU A 67 7.12 2.34 -5.14
C LEU A 67 6.48 2.85 -3.83
N LEU A 68 7.04 2.48 -2.68
CA LEU A 68 6.63 3.00 -1.38
C LEU A 68 6.89 4.50 -1.28
N ARG A 69 8.08 4.95 -1.69
CA ARG A 69 8.45 6.36 -1.74
C ARG A 69 7.53 7.14 -2.67
N ASP A 70 7.31 6.65 -3.88
CA ASP A 70 6.37 7.24 -4.84
C ASP A 70 4.97 7.38 -4.22
N THR A 71 4.48 6.33 -3.53
CA THR A 71 3.17 6.35 -2.87
C THR A 71 3.10 7.36 -1.72
N TYR A 72 4.17 7.47 -0.92
CA TYR A 72 4.28 8.44 0.16
C TYR A 72 4.30 9.88 -0.38
N GLU A 73 5.16 10.18 -1.36
CA GLU A 73 5.28 11.51 -1.96
C GLU A 73 4.00 11.92 -2.70
N ARG A 74 3.26 10.98 -3.26
CA ARG A 74 1.96 11.24 -3.88
C ARG A 74 0.94 11.79 -2.88
N VAL A 75 0.91 11.28 -1.65
CA VAL A 75 -0.13 11.62 -0.65
C VAL A 75 0.26 12.73 0.31
N VAL A 76 1.55 12.92 0.60
CA VAL A 76 2.03 13.92 1.56
C VAL A 76 1.56 15.35 1.23
N PRO A 77 1.58 15.83 -0.03
CA PRO A 77 1.05 17.16 -0.35
C PRO A 77 -0.43 17.36 0.00
N LEU A 78 -1.21 16.28 0.13
CA LEU A 78 -2.65 16.34 0.44
C LEU A 78 -2.93 16.25 1.95
N VAL A 79 -2.25 15.35 2.67
CA VAL A 79 -2.55 15.06 4.09
C VAL A 79 -1.45 15.53 5.07
N GLY A 80 -0.25 15.79 4.55
CA GLY A 80 0.98 16.07 5.30
C GLY A 80 1.56 14.83 6.00
N ALA A 81 2.87 14.82 6.21
CA ALA A 81 3.62 13.66 6.75
C ALA A 81 3.06 13.13 8.09
N GLY A 82 2.63 14.04 8.99
CA GLY A 82 2.02 13.68 10.27
C GLY A 82 0.65 13.01 10.20
N ARG A 83 0.08 12.78 9.02
CA ARG A 83 -1.18 12.03 8.79
C ARG A 83 -1.00 10.84 7.85
N VAL A 84 0.23 10.38 7.69
CA VAL A 84 0.54 9.11 7.00
C VAL A 84 0.96 8.09 8.04
N LEU A 85 0.40 6.89 7.96
CA LEU A 85 0.81 5.69 8.68
C LEU A 85 1.28 4.66 7.66
N VAL A 86 2.37 3.94 7.96
CA VAL A 86 2.84 2.82 7.13
C VAL A 86 2.77 1.56 7.99
N VAL A 87 2.00 0.57 7.54
CA VAL A 87 1.93 -0.75 8.18
C VAL A 87 2.78 -1.70 7.35
N THR A 88 3.81 -2.30 7.96
CA THR A 88 4.77 -3.18 7.30
C THR A 88 5.15 -4.33 8.22
N SER A 89 6.01 -5.25 7.78
CA SER A 89 6.51 -6.34 8.64
C SER A 89 7.76 -5.92 9.42
N GLY A 90 8.01 -6.58 10.56
CA GLY A 90 9.16 -6.25 11.43
C GLY A 90 10.53 -6.33 10.74
N ASP A 91 10.70 -7.27 9.81
CA ASP A 91 11.90 -7.45 8.98
C ASP A 91 12.14 -6.30 7.98
N LEU A 92 11.10 -5.56 7.60
CA LEU A 92 11.18 -4.45 6.65
C LEU A 92 11.25 -3.07 7.31
N ALA A 93 11.01 -2.99 8.63
CA ALA A 93 10.88 -1.73 9.35
C ALA A 93 12.08 -0.79 9.18
N ALA A 94 13.30 -1.32 9.21
CA ALA A 94 14.52 -0.53 9.01
C ALA A 94 14.62 0.00 7.58
N ALA A 95 14.31 -0.83 6.59
CA ALA A 95 14.34 -0.43 5.18
C ALA A 95 13.27 0.62 4.87
N VAL A 96 12.06 0.48 5.41
CA VAL A 96 10.98 1.48 5.32
C VAL A 96 11.38 2.82 5.94
N ARG A 97 12.00 2.82 7.14
CA ARG A 97 12.47 4.07 7.78
C ARG A 97 13.58 4.76 6.99
N ASN A 98 14.45 3.99 6.34
CA ASN A 98 15.50 4.54 5.49
C ASN A 98 14.93 5.11 4.18
N ASP A 99 13.89 4.49 3.64
CA ASP A 99 13.20 4.93 2.42
C ASP A 99 12.36 6.20 2.66
N LEU A 100 11.80 6.33 3.87
CA LEU A 100 10.93 7.44 4.29
C LEU A 100 11.47 8.16 5.56
N PRO A 101 12.65 8.81 5.52
CA PRO A 101 13.24 9.45 6.69
C PRO A 101 12.40 10.61 7.26
N GLU A 102 11.50 11.19 6.47
CA GLU A 102 10.59 12.26 6.86
C GLU A 102 9.34 11.77 7.61
N LEU A 103 9.05 10.47 7.54
CA LEU A 103 7.93 9.86 8.26
C LEU A 103 8.28 9.70 9.75
N PRO A 104 7.41 10.13 10.69
CA PRO A 104 7.66 9.93 12.11
C PRO A 104 7.92 8.45 12.42
N PRO A 105 8.97 8.09 13.19
CA PRO A 105 9.30 6.69 13.46
C PRO A 105 8.15 5.89 14.08
N ALA A 106 7.31 6.54 14.88
CA ALA A 106 6.11 5.95 15.49
C ALA A 106 4.99 5.64 14.47
N HIS A 107 5.05 6.21 13.27
CA HIS A 107 4.09 5.98 12.19
C HIS A 107 4.51 4.81 11.28
N VAL A 108 5.62 4.15 11.55
CA VAL A 108 5.99 2.86 10.95
C VAL A 108 5.57 1.75 11.91
N ILE A 109 4.42 1.13 11.63
CA ILE A 109 3.81 0.08 12.43
C ILE A 109 4.24 -1.28 11.90
N THR A 110 4.78 -2.12 12.78
CA THR A 110 5.35 -3.41 12.40
C THR A 110 4.43 -4.56 12.79
N GLU A 111 3.81 -5.19 11.81
CA GLU A 111 3.13 -6.46 11.98
C GLU A 111 4.15 -7.58 12.29
N PRO A 112 3.89 -8.40 13.33
CA PRO A 112 4.80 -9.48 13.71
C PRO A 112 4.72 -10.67 12.75
N VAL A 113 3.59 -10.85 12.06
CA VAL A 113 3.36 -11.89 11.07
C VAL A 113 2.35 -11.41 10.04
N GLY A 114 2.55 -11.75 8.77
CA GLY A 114 1.60 -11.39 7.71
C GLY A 114 0.27 -12.11 7.87
N ARG A 115 -0.82 -11.35 8.02
CA ARG A 115 -2.20 -11.86 8.11
C ARG A 115 -3.12 -11.34 6.99
N ASN A 116 -2.53 -10.82 5.91
CA ASN A 116 -3.21 -10.23 4.75
C ASN A 116 -3.92 -8.90 5.12
N THR A 117 -4.70 -8.31 4.20
CA THR A 117 -5.08 -6.88 4.29
C THR A 117 -6.14 -6.56 5.35
N ALA A 118 -6.97 -7.50 5.80
CA ALA A 118 -8.04 -7.17 6.75
C ALA A 118 -7.51 -6.85 8.17
N PRO A 119 -6.62 -7.66 8.77
CA PRO A 119 -5.97 -7.32 10.04
C PRO A 119 -5.16 -6.03 10.00
N CYS A 120 -4.40 -5.82 8.90
CA CYS A 120 -3.69 -4.57 8.64
C CYS A 120 -4.65 -3.38 8.59
N ALA A 121 -5.79 -3.50 7.89
CA ALA A 121 -6.80 -2.46 7.81
C ALA A 121 -7.43 -2.15 9.18
N VAL A 122 -7.81 -3.17 9.96
CA VAL A 122 -8.40 -2.96 11.30
C VAL A 122 -7.42 -2.25 12.22
N LEU A 123 -6.15 -2.66 12.23
CA LEU A 123 -5.09 -2.00 12.99
C LEU A 123 -4.92 -0.54 12.52
N GLY A 124 -4.72 -0.34 11.22
CA GLY A 124 -4.50 0.98 10.62
C GLY A 124 -5.66 1.95 10.87
N MET A 125 -6.91 1.49 10.70
CA MET A 125 -8.11 2.28 10.98
C MET A 125 -8.23 2.63 12.48
N GLY A 126 -7.92 1.69 13.37
CA GLY A 126 -7.91 1.94 14.81
C GLY A 126 -6.88 2.97 15.25
N LEU A 127 -5.68 2.92 14.67
CA LEU A 127 -4.62 3.90 14.93
C LEU A 127 -4.93 5.27 14.30
N ALA A 128 -5.49 5.29 13.09
CA ALA A 128 -5.98 6.51 12.47
C ALA A 128 -7.05 7.19 13.32
N ARG A 129 -7.97 6.41 13.93
CA ARG A 129 -8.99 6.93 14.85
C ARG A 129 -8.41 7.59 16.09
N ARG A 130 -7.29 7.07 16.61
CA ARG A 130 -6.57 7.70 17.73
C ARG A 130 -5.91 9.02 17.33
N LEU A 131 -5.53 9.17 16.07
CA LEU A 131 -4.93 10.40 15.55
C LEU A 131 -5.97 11.49 15.28
N ASP A 132 -7.06 11.14 14.61
CA ASP A 132 -8.21 12.02 14.37
C ASP A 132 -9.49 11.16 14.23
N PRO A 133 -10.41 11.16 15.21
CA PRO A 133 -11.61 10.33 15.17
C PRO A 133 -12.62 10.69 14.08
N GLN A 134 -12.52 11.90 13.50
CA GLN A 134 -13.48 12.42 12.52
C GLN A 134 -12.92 12.44 11.10
N ALA A 135 -11.62 12.24 10.92
CA ALA A 135 -11.01 12.20 9.60
C ALA A 135 -11.48 10.99 8.79
N PRO A 136 -11.65 11.11 7.47
CA PRO A 136 -11.77 9.95 6.59
C PRO A 136 -10.38 9.32 6.40
N VAL A 137 -10.34 8.02 6.15
CA VAL A 137 -9.07 7.26 6.07
C VAL A 137 -8.96 6.55 4.74
N ALA A 138 -7.83 6.75 4.06
CA ALA A 138 -7.48 6.03 2.84
C ALA A 138 -6.56 4.85 3.16
N LEU A 139 -6.95 3.65 2.75
CA LEU A 139 -6.11 2.46 2.73
C LEU A 139 -5.48 2.34 1.33
N LEU A 140 -4.16 2.32 1.28
CA LEU A 140 -3.38 2.40 0.04
C LEU A 140 -2.38 1.25 -0.04
N PRO A 141 -2.34 0.48 -1.13
CA PRO A 141 -1.23 -0.43 -1.41
C PRO A 141 0.06 0.36 -1.64
N ALA A 142 1.18 -0.14 -1.11
CA ALA A 142 2.49 0.51 -1.25
C ALA A 142 3.20 0.24 -2.59
N ASP A 143 2.67 -0.67 -3.40
CA ASP A 143 3.37 -1.29 -4.52
C ASP A 143 2.64 -1.12 -5.86
N HIS A 144 1.83 -0.07 -5.99
CA HIS A 144 1.15 0.29 -7.23
C HIS A 144 1.86 1.45 -7.94
N LEU A 145 1.81 1.43 -9.27
CA LEU A 145 2.26 2.53 -10.12
C LEU A 145 1.08 3.42 -10.48
N ILE A 146 1.24 4.71 -10.19
CA ILE A 146 0.38 5.82 -10.62
C ILE A 146 1.32 6.99 -10.94
N ARG A 147 1.27 7.52 -12.16
CA ARG A 147 2.13 8.63 -12.61
C ARG A 147 1.43 9.98 -12.51
N ASP A 148 0.12 10.04 -12.75
CA ASP A 148 -0.66 11.27 -12.62
C ASP A 148 -1.06 11.54 -11.15
N ASP A 149 -0.09 12.01 -10.39
CA ASP A 149 -0.28 12.35 -8.98
C ASP A 149 -1.30 13.48 -8.77
N ALA A 150 -1.47 14.39 -9.74
CA ALA A 150 -2.40 15.50 -9.62
C ALA A 150 -3.85 15.02 -9.73
N ALA A 151 -4.16 14.21 -10.74
CA ALA A 151 -5.47 13.57 -10.88
C ALA A 151 -5.77 12.66 -9.67
N PHE A 152 -4.77 11.88 -9.23
CA PHE A 152 -4.90 11.03 -8.05
C PHE A 152 -5.29 11.83 -6.79
N ARG A 153 -4.52 12.88 -6.46
CA ARG A 153 -4.79 13.71 -5.27
C ARG A 153 -6.15 14.39 -5.35
N SER A 154 -6.54 14.86 -6.53
CA SER A 154 -7.86 15.47 -6.76
C SER A 154 -8.99 14.48 -6.45
N GLN A 155 -8.92 13.26 -7.00
CA GLN A 155 -9.95 12.26 -6.75
C GLN A 155 -9.91 11.71 -5.32
N LEU A 156 -8.73 11.60 -4.70
CA LEU A 156 -8.60 11.22 -3.29
C LEU A 156 -9.22 12.25 -2.36
N ALA A 157 -9.01 13.55 -2.61
CA ALA A 157 -9.64 14.62 -1.86
C ALA A 157 -11.18 14.61 -2.00
N ALA A 158 -11.68 14.36 -3.22
CA ALA A 158 -13.11 14.22 -3.47
C ALA A 158 -13.71 13.00 -2.75
N ALA A 159 -13.00 11.86 -2.76
CA ALA A 159 -13.41 10.65 -2.05
C ALA A 159 -13.46 10.88 -0.52
N PHE A 160 -12.47 11.58 0.04
CA PHE A 160 -12.49 11.99 1.45
C PHE A 160 -13.72 12.82 1.79
N ALA A 161 -14.02 13.85 0.99
CA ALA A 161 -15.21 14.68 1.19
C ALA A 161 -16.51 13.87 1.08
N SER A 162 -16.58 12.94 0.11
CA SER A 162 -17.77 12.11 -0.14
C SER A 162 -18.13 11.22 1.05
N VAL A 163 -17.16 10.50 1.63
CA VAL A 163 -17.44 9.57 2.74
C VAL A 163 -17.71 10.28 4.07
N LEU A 164 -17.34 11.56 4.18
CA LEU A 164 -17.74 12.40 5.31
C LEU A 164 -19.17 12.91 5.15
N ALA A 165 -19.56 13.31 3.94
CA ALA A 165 -20.91 13.76 3.67
C ALA A 165 -21.94 12.63 3.82
N GLU A 166 -21.58 11.43 3.36
CA GLU A 166 -22.40 10.23 3.48
C GLU A 166 -21.54 9.06 3.99
N PRO A 167 -21.69 8.64 5.26
CA PRO A 167 -20.88 7.58 5.85
C PRO A 167 -20.93 6.28 5.05
N ALA A 168 -19.85 6.02 4.32
CA ALA A 168 -19.72 4.89 3.41
C ALA A 168 -18.24 4.51 3.20
N VAL A 169 -18.01 3.62 2.23
CA VAL A 169 -16.70 3.39 1.63
C VAL A 169 -16.73 3.80 0.17
N ALA A 170 -15.67 4.46 -0.28
CA ALA A 170 -15.38 4.68 -1.68
C ALA A 170 -14.18 3.83 -2.12
N THR A 171 -14.22 3.29 -3.34
CA THR A 171 -13.10 2.55 -3.95
C THR A 171 -12.84 3.08 -5.36
N PHE A 172 -11.60 2.96 -5.83
CA PHE A 172 -11.21 3.45 -7.15
C PHE A 172 -11.27 2.32 -8.18
N GLY A 173 -12.09 2.52 -9.20
CA GLY A 173 -12.32 1.57 -10.28
C GLY A 173 -11.53 1.95 -11.54
N VAL A 174 -10.65 1.07 -11.99
CA VAL A 174 -9.87 1.29 -13.23
C VAL A 174 -10.61 0.68 -14.41
N ARG A 175 -10.68 1.42 -15.53
CA ARG A 175 -11.31 0.90 -16.76
C ARG A 175 -10.49 -0.28 -17.28
N PRO A 176 -11.08 -1.48 -17.38
CA PRO A 176 -10.32 -2.65 -17.74
C PRO A 176 -10.09 -2.70 -19.25
N THR A 177 -8.88 -3.08 -19.65
CA THR A 177 -8.49 -3.15 -21.09
C THR A 177 -8.51 -4.58 -21.63
N HIS A 178 -8.50 -5.57 -20.74
CA HIS A 178 -8.51 -7.00 -21.07
C HIS A 178 -9.10 -7.80 -19.89
N PRO A 179 -9.50 -9.08 -20.07
CA PRO A 179 -9.88 -9.93 -18.95
C PRO A 179 -8.65 -10.35 -18.15
N HIS A 180 -8.62 -10.04 -16.85
CA HIS A 180 -7.49 -10.35 -15.96
C HIS A 180 -7.97 -11.11 -14.72
N THR A 181 -7.56 -12.36 -14.55
CA THR A 181 -8.04 -13.23 -13.45
C THR A 181 -7.38 -12.94 -12.11
N GLY A 182 -6.28 -12.17 -12.10
CA GLY A 182 -5.56 -11.78 -10.89
C GLY A 182 -6.13 -10.54 -10.18
N TYR A 183 -7.09 -9.84 -10.78
CA TYR A 183 -7.69 -8.63 -10.20
C TYR A 183 -9.08 -8.87 -9.64
N GLY A 184 -9.47 -8.04 -8.67
CA GLY A 184 -10.87 -7.87 -8.30
C GLY A 184 -11.62 -7.08 -9.38
N TYR A 185 -12.92 -7.36 -9.52
CA TYR A 185 -13.83 -6.64 -10.39
C TYR A 185 -14.95 -6.00 -9.58
N ILE A 186 -15.35 -4.80 -10.00
CA ILE A 186 -16.38 -3.99 -9.38
C ILE A 186 -17.44 -3.72 -10.45
N GLU A 187 -18.67 -4.20 -10.24
CA GLU A 187 -19.80 -3.77 -11.06
C GLU A 187 -20.29 -2.40 -10.57
N ALA A 188 -20.31 -1.41 -11.47
CA ALA A 188 -20.90 -0.11 -11.18
C ALA A 188 -22.29 0.00 -11.79
N GLY A 189 -23.19 0.67 -11.07
CA GLY A 189 -24.49 1.06 -11.56
C GLY A 189 -24.41 2.30 -12.46
N SER A 190 -25.57 2.76 -12.91
CA SER A 190 -25.68 3.96 -13.74
C SER A 190 -25.40 5.23 -12.94
N GLY A 191 -24.77 6.20 -13.58
CA GLY A 191 -24.47 7.49 -12.98
C GLY A 191 -23.83 8.45 -13.99
N PRO A 192 -23.35 9.61 -13.54
CA PRO A 192 -22.71 10.59 -14.41
C PRO A 192 -21.43 10.01 -15.06
N PRO A 193 -21.09 10.39 -16.30
CA PRO A 193 -19.94 9.83 -17.04
C PRO A 193 -18.58 9.99 -16.33
N GLU A 194 -18.42 11.09 -15.58
CA GLU A 194 -17.14 11.50 -14.96
C GLU A 194 -17.28 11.71 -13.44
N GLY A 195 -18.26 11.05 -12.81
CA GLY A 195 -18.50 11.18 -11.36
C GLY A 195 -18.55 9.84 -10.63
N PRO A 196 -18.69 9.90 -9.29
CA PRO A 196 -18.87 8.69 -8.50
C PRO A 196 -20.10 7.90 -8.95
N LEU A 197 -19.97 6.58 -8.98
CA LEU A 197 -21.01 5.63 -9.36
C LEU A 197 -21.41 4.76 -8.17
N PRO A 198 -22.66 4.31 -8.07
CA PRO A 198 -23.05 3.32 -7.07
C PRO A 198 -22.41 1.97 -7.39
N GLY A 199 -21.70 1.38 -6.43
CA GLY A 199 -21.18 0.01 -6.52
C GLY A 199 -22.29 -1.00 -6.28
N VAL A 200 -22.40 -1.99 -7.18
CA VAL A 200 -23.47 -3.00 -7.17
C VAL A 200 -22.94 -4.33 -6.64
N THR A 201 -21.86 -4.83 -7.22
CA THR A 201 -21.19 -6.06 -6.77
C THR A 201 -19.68 -5.89 -6.78
N PHE A 202 -19.02 -6.67 -5.92
CA PHE A 202 -17.58 -6.81 -5.87
C PHE A 202 -17.26 -8.30 -6.00
N SER A 203 -16.28 -8.65 -6.85
CA SER A 203 -15.85 -10.03 -7.07
C SER A 203 -14.33 -10.11 -7.13
N GLU A 204 -13.71 -10.80 -6.18
CA GLU A 204 -12.25 -10.96 -6.12
C GLU A 204 -11.78 -12.14 -6.99
N LYS A 205 -10.95 -11.85 -7.99
CA LYS A 205 -10.23 -12.84 -8.81
C LYS A 205 -11.16 -13.88 -9.46
N PRO A 206 -12.06 -13.44 -10.37
CA PRO A 206 -12.95 -14.34 -11.08
C PRO A 206 -12.19 -15.29 -12.02
N ASP A 207 -12.84 -16.38 -12.42
CA ASP A 207 -12.35 -17.24 -13.50
C ASP A 207 -12.28 -16.50 -14.84
N ALA A 208 -11.52 -17.03 -15.80
CA ALA A 208 -11.29 -16.39 -17.10
C ALA A 208 -12.56 -16.14 -17.91
N ALA A 209 -13.53 -17.06 -17.87
CA ALA A 209 -14.79 -16.91 -18.59
C ALA A 209 -15.64 -15.79 -17.97
N THR A 210 -15.66 -15.71 -16.65
CA THR A 210 -16.34 -14.65 -15.90
C THR A 210 -15.68 -13.29 -16.13
N ALA A 211 -14.35 -13.20 -16.08
CA ALA A 211 -13.61 -11.98 -16.43
C ALA A 211 -13.94 -11.50 -17.85
N ALA A 212 -13.96 -12.40 -18.85
CA ALA A 212 -14.31 -12.06 -20.23
C ALA A 212 -15.75 -11.50 -20.34
N ARG A 213 -16.71 -12.09 -19.62
CA ARG A 213 -18.09 -11.57 -19.57
C ARG A 213 -18.17 -10.19 -18.92
N TYR A 214 -17.39 -9.93 -17.87
CA TYR A 214 -17.36 -8.63 -17.21
C TYR A 214 -16.89 -7.51 -18.13
N ILE A 215 -15.83 -7.75 -18.91
CA ILE A 215 -15.34 -6.81 -19.92
C ILE A 215 -16.38 -6.59 -21.00
N ALA A 216 -16.94 -7.66 -21.56
CA ALA A 216 -17.94 -7.56 -22.63
C ALA A 216 -19.20 -6.80 -22.20
N GLY A 217 -19.57 -6.87 -20.92
CA GLY A 217 -20.71 -6.15 -20.36
C GLY A 217 -20.51 -4.64 -20.17
N GLY A 218 -19.26 -4.14 -20.17
CA GLY A 218 -18.93 -2.71 -20.13
C GLY A 218 -19.27 -1.96 -18.83
N ARG A 219 -19.81 -2.65 -17.80
CA ARG A 219 -20.18 -2.07 -16.50
C ARG A 219 -19.17 -2.34 -15.37
N HIS A 220 -18.14 -3.13 -15.65
CA HIS A 220 -17.18 -3.54 -14.62
C HIS A 220 -15.89 -2.71 -14.70
N TYR A 221 -15.33 -2.45 -13.53
CA TYR A 221 -14.03 -1.83 -13.32
C TYR A 221 -13.10 -2.84 -12.64
N TRP A 222 -11.80 -2.73 -12.84
CA TRP A 222 -10.84 -3.40 -11.96
C TRP A 222 -10.80 -2.70 -10.60
N ASN A 223 -10.75 -3.49 -9.52
CA ASN A 223 -10.44 -3.01 -8.19
C ASN A 223 -8.96 -2.60 -8.12
N SER A 224 -8.71 -1.32 -7.83
CA SER A 224 -7.35 -0.80 -7.62
C SER A 224 -6.74 -1.16 -6.27
N GLY A 225 -7.50 -1.79 -5.35
CA GLY A 225 -7.07 -2.05 -3.98
C GLY A 225 -7.01 -0.80 -3.08
N ILE A 226 -7.46 0.36 -3.59
CA ILE A 226 -7.52 1.62 -2.84
C ILE A 226 -8.93 1.82 -2.30
N PHE A 227 -9.02 2.08 -1.01
CA PHE A 227 -10.29 2.27 -0.31
C PHE A 227 -10.25 3.52 0.56
N VAL A 228 -11.31 4.32 0.54
CA VAL A 228 -11.48 5.49 1.40
C VAL A 228 -12.70 5.24 2.28
N TRP A 229 -12.49 5.26 3.58
CA TRP A 229 -13.47 4.87 4.58
C TRP A 229 -13.86 6.05 5.45
N ASN A 230 -15.17 6.17 5.67
CA ASN A 230 -15.65 6.76 6.91
C ASN A 230 -15.31 5.80 8.08
N GLN A 231 -14.74 6.34 9.16
CA GLN A 231 -14.26 5.50 10.27
C GLN A 231 -15.38 4.86 11.08
N ASP A 232 -16.50 5.55 11.29
CA ASP A 232 -17.64 4.99 12.03
C ASP A 232 -18.29 3.88 11.20
N TRP A 233 -18.47 4.12 9.89
CA TRP A 233 -18.98 3.09 8.98
C TRP A 233 -18.08 1.86 8.93
N PHE A 234 -16.75 2.04 8.81
CA PHE A 234 -15.81 0.94 8.88
C PHE A 234 -15.95 0.16 10.19
N GLY A 235 -16.13 0.86 11.33
CA GLY A 235 -16.42 0.22 12.61
C GLY A 235 -17.62 -0.72 12.53
N VAL A 236 -18.78 -0.22 12.07
CA VAL A 236 -19.99 -1.04 11.93
C VAL A 236 -19.77 -2.26 11.03
N MET A 237 -19.06 -2.09 9.91
CA MET A 237 -18.77 -3.20 8.99
C MET A 237 -17.78 -4.21 9.62
N ALA A 238 -16.77 -3.72 10.35
CA ALA A 238 -15.81 -4.56 11.05
C ALA A 238 -16.47 -5.35 12.20
N ASP A 239 -17.41 -4.77 12.95
CA ASP A 239 -18.19 -5.52 13.95
C ASP A 239 -19.02 -6.63 13.30
N ARG A 240 -19.58 -6.36 12.11
CA ARG A 240 -20.43 -7.33 11.43
C ARG A 240 -19.65 -8.47 10.78
N TYR A 241 -18.51 -8.18 10.17
CA TYR A 241 -17.81 -9.11 9.28
C TYR A 241 -16.42 -9.53 9.76
N LEU A 242 -15.85 -8.80 10.72
CA LEU A 242 -14.50 -9.00 11.25
C LEU A 242 -14.47 -8.93 12.79
N ALA A 243 -15.57 -9.31 13.47
CA ALA A 243 -15.71 -9.18 14.93
C ALA A 243 -14.51 -9.75 15.70
N ASP A 244 -14.03 -10.93 15.31
CA ASP A 244 -12.87 -11.58 15.93
C ASP A 244 -11.58 -10.79 15.74
N VAL A 245 -11.33 -10.28 14.52
CA VAL A 245 -10.16 -9.44 14.23
C VAL A 245 -10.25 -8.14 15.03
N ARG A 246 -11.40 -7.48 15.05
CA ARG A 246 -11.61 -6.23 15.78
C ARG A 246 -11.40 -6.40 17.28
N ARG A 247 -11.93 -7.48 17.87
CA ARG A 247 -11.72 -7.82 19.29
C ARG A 247 -10.24 -8.06 19.59
N LEU A 248 -9.53 -8.78 18.73
CA LEU A 248 -8.10 -9.04 18.91
C LEU A 248 -7.25 -7.76 18.82
N MET A 249 -7.64 -6.80 17.98
CA MET A 249 -6.88 -5.55 17.80
C MET A 249 -7.16 -4.49 18.87
N GLN A 250 -8.16 -4.67 19.73
CA GLN A 250 -8.54 -3.69 20.74
C GLN A 250 -7.37 -3.32 21.68
N VAL A 251 -6.76 -4.30 22.34
CA VAL A 251 -5.64 -4.07 23.27
C VAL A 251 -4.40 -3.48 22.56
N PRO A 252 -3.97 -3.99 21.39
CA PRO A 252 -2.93 -3.33 20.61
C PRO A 252 -3.23 -1.86 20.29
N ILE A 253 -4.44 -1.54 19.86
CA ILE A 253 -4.83 -0.16 19.54
C ILE A 253 -4.80 0.72 20.80
N GLU A 254 -5.34 0.25 21.93
CA GLU A 254 -5.37 1.00 23.21
C GLU A 254 -3.96 1.25 23.77
N THR A 255 -3.07 0.27 23.63
CA THR A 255 -1.68 0.34 24.13
C THR A 255 -0.71 1.00 23.16
N PHE A 256 -1.14 1.41 21.96
CA PHE A 256 -0.25 2.07 21.01
C PHE A 256 0.43 3.31 21.61
N GLY A 257 1.76 3.39 21.43
CA GLY A 257 2.63 4.40 22.03
C GLY A 257 3.19 4.06 23.42
N THR A 258 2.83 2.91 24.01
CA THR A 258 3.43 2.42 25.27
C THR A 258 4.41 1.29 25.02
N GLU A 259 5.17 0.93 26.06
CA GLU A 259 6.11 -0.21 26.04
C GLU A 259 5.40 -1.57 25.83
N SER A 260 4.11 -1.67 26.17
CA SER A 260 3.33 -2.91 26.05
C SER A 260 2.76 -3.14 24.64
N PHE A 261 2.85 -2.17 23.73
CA PHE A 261 2.24 -2.26 22.40
C PHE A 261 2.74 -3.47 21.61
N ALA A 262 4.07 -3.67 21.56
CA ALA A 262 4.68 -4.73 20.78
C ALA A 262 4.25 -6.13 21.25
N GLU A 263 4.20 -6.34 22.56
CA GLU A 263 3.74 -7.60 23.15
C GLU A 263 2.25 -7.83 22.89
N ALA A 264 1.40 -6.83 23.11
CA ALA A 264 -0.02 -6.92 22.83
C ALA A 264 -0.30 -7.26 21.36
N LEU A 265 0.41 -6.61 20.44
CA LEU A 265 0.29 -6.86 19.01
C LEU A 265 0.73 -8.27 18.65
N HIS A 266 1.84 -8.76 19.21
CA HIS A 266 2.32 -10.12 18.99
C HIS A 266 1.31 -11.18 19.46
N GLN A 267 0.73 -11.01 20.65
CA GLN A 267 -0.31 -11.90 21.16
C GLN A 267 -1.56 -11.91 20.27
N ALA A 268 -2.03 -10.73 19.86
CA ALA A 268 -3.18 -10.59 18.97
C ALA A 268 -2.95 -11.27 17.61
N TYR A 269 -1.83 -10.99 16.95
CA TYR A 269 -1.50 -11.53 15.64
C TYR A 269 -1.16 -13.03 15.64
N GLY A 270 -0.71 -13.57 16.79
CA GLY A 270 -0.46 -15.00 16.95
C GLY A 270 -1.69 -15.87 16.66
N VAL A 271 -2.88 -15.37 17.00
CA VAL A 271 -4.16 -16.07 16.81
C VAL A 271 -5.09 -15.41 15.78
N CYS A 272 -4.68 -14.26 15.22
CA CYS A 272 -5.49 -13.53 14.25
C CYS A 272 -5.66 -14.34 12.94
N PRO A 273 -6.88 -14.47 12.41
CA PRO A 273 -7.09 -15.18 11.15
C PRO A 273 -6.44 -14.44 9.98
N VAL A 274 -6.01 -15.20 8.96
CA VAL A 274 -5.57 -14.63 7.68
C VAL A 274 -6.81 -14.24 6.87
N ALA A 275 -6.97 -12.97 6.53
CA ALA A 275 -8.12 -12.47 5.79
C ALA A 275 -7.76 -11.25 4.94
N SER A 276 -8.33 -11.14 3.73
CA SER A 276 -8.26 -9.89 2.94
C SER A 276 -9.53 -9.07 3.15
N ILE A 277 -9.41 -7.74 3.14
CA ILE A 277 -10.53 -6.82 3.28
C ILE A 277 -11.55 -6.98 2.15
N ASP A 278 -11.08 -7.31 0.95
CA ASP A 278 -11.87 -7.52 -0.27
C ASP A 278 -12.92 -8.62 -0.03
N LYS A 279 -12.47 -9.81 0.37
CA LYS A 279 -13.36 -10.95 0.64
C LYS A 279 -14.10 -10.83 1.97
N ALA A 280 -13.44 -10.28 2.98
CA ALA A 280 -14.00 -10.25 4.33
C ALA A 280 -15.13 -9.24 4.44
N ILE A 281 -15.00 -8.07 3.80
CA ILE A 281 -15.94 -6.96 3.86
C ILE A 281 -16.50 -6.63 2.47
N MET A 282 -15.67 -6.25 1.50
CA MET A 282 -16.13 -5.60 0.26
C MET A 282 -17.14 -6.44 -0.54
N GLU A 283 -16.88 -7.74 -0.71
CA GLU A 283 -17.80 -8.69 -1.38
C GLU A 283 -19.18 -8.83 -0.69
N LYS A 284 -19.28 -8.43 0.57
CA LYS A 284 -20.49 -8.57 1.41
C LYS A 284 -21.21 -7.25 1.64
N LEU A 285 -20.69 -6.14 1.11
CA LEU A 285 -21.33 -4.84 1.27
C LEU A 285 -22.59 -4.76 0.39
N PRO A 286 -23.72 -4.25 0.92
CA PRO A 286 -24.92 -4.04 0.13
C PRO A 286 -24.80 -2.86 -0.84
N GLY A 287 -23.77 -2.03 -0.68
CA GLY A 287 -23.48 -0.88 -1.53
C GLY A 287 -22.23 -0.16 -1.06
N PHE A 288 -21.60 0.55 -1.99
CA PHE A 288 -20.41 1.38 -1.78
C PHE A 288 -20.30 2.37 -2.94
N THR A 289 -19.36 3.31 -2.87
CA THR A 289 -19.10 4.26 -3.95
C THR A 289 -17.94 3.79 -4.81
N VAL A 290 -18.10 3.83 -6.12
CA VAL A 290 -17.03 3.61 -7.10
C VAL A 290 -16.61 4.95 -7.66
N VAL A 291 -15.33 5.26 -7.58
CA VAL A 291 -14.71 6.43 -8.21
C VAL A 291 -14.00 5.93 -9.46
N PRO A 292 -14.52 6.16 -10.68
CA PRO A 292 -13.80 5.81 -11.90
C PRO A 292 -12.45 6.56 -11.92
N ALA A 293 -11.35 5.83 -11.98
CA ALA A 293 -10.01 6.42 -11.95
C ALA A 293 -9.78 7.28 -13.20
N ALA A 294 -9.41 8.54 -12.98
CA ALA A 294 -9.00 9.49 -14.03
C ALA A 294 -7.47 9.56 -14.19
N PHE A 295 -6.74 8.81 -13.36
CA PHE A 295 -5.28 8.66 -13.38
C PHE A 295 -4.89 7.31 -13.99
N ASP A 296 -3.64 7.20 -14.43
CA ASP A 296 -3.06 5.91 -14.83
C ASP A 296 -2.83 5.02 -13.60
N TRP A 297 -3.01 3.71 -13.78
CA TRP A 297 -2.82 2.75 -12.71
C TRP A 297 -2.29 1.43 -13.25
N SER A 298 -1.35 0.84 -12.53
CA SER A 298 -0.93 -0.54 -12.69
C SER A 298 -0.57 -1.12 -11.33
N ASP A 299 -0.97 -2.37 -11.08
CA ASP A 299 -0.53 -3.09 -9.90
C ASP A 299 0.94 -3.55 -10.02
N LEU A 300 1.59 -3.42 -11.18
CA LEU A 300 2.92 -3.99 -11.47
C LEU A 300 3.05 -5.44 -10.96
N GLY A 301 2.22 -6.35 -11.45
CA GLY A 301 2.19 -7.74 -10.98
C GLY A 301 3.52 -8.50 -11.17
N ASP A 302 4.17 -8.33 -12.32
CA ASP A 302 5.38 -9.04 -12.74
C ASP A 302 6.20 -8.27 -13.79
N TRP A 303 7.24 -8.92 -14.33
CA TRP A 303 8.10 -8.35 -15.37
C TRP A 303 7.38 -8.02 -16.68
N GLU A 304 6.29 -8.70 -17.02
CA GLU A 304 5.51 -8.39 -18.22
C GLU A 304 4.76 -7.08 -18.06
N ALA A 305 4.03 -6.96 -16.94
CA ALA A 305 3.34 -5.73 -16.59
C ALA A 305 4.32 -4.53 -16.51
N TRP A 306 5.54 -4.77 -16.01
CA TRP A 306 6.60 -3.77 -16.03
C TRP A 306 7.07 -3.44 -17.46
N GLY A 307 7.31 -4.46 -18.30
CA GLY A 307 7.77 -4.28 -19.68
C GLY A 307 6.78 -3.50 -20.55
N ASP A 308 5.47 -3.69 -20.34
CA ASP A 308 4.41 -2.95 -21.05
C ASP A 308 4.44 -1.44 -20.75
N LEU A 309 5.00 -1.06 -19.60
CA LEU A 309 5.11 0.33 -19.13
C LEU A 309 6.52 0.91 -19.23
N ALA A 310 7.50 0.08 -19.61
CA ALA A 310 8.88 0.47 -19.76
C ALA A 310 9.15 1.16 -21.11
N GLY A 311 10.30 1.82 -21.20
CA GLY A 311 10.75 2.48 -22.43
C GLY A 311 11.06 1.50 -23.55
N GLU A 312 11.06 1.99 -24.79
CA GLU A 312 11.47 1.21 -25.95
C GLU A 312 12.99 1.07 -26.00
N LEU A 313 13.46 -0.13 -26.37
CA LEU A 313 14.84 -0.47 -26.63
C LEU A 313 15.01 -0.92 -28.10
N PRO A 314 16.24 -0.92 -28.65
CA PRO A 314 16.49 -1.30 -30.04
C PRO A 314 15.88 -2.65 -30.43
N GLY A 315 15.33 -2.76 -31.65
CA GLY A 315 14.77 -4.00 -32.18
C GLY A 315 13.36 -4.37 -31.69
N GLY A 316 12.62 -3.41 -31.11
CA GLY A 316 11.29 -3.68 -30.53
C GLY A 316 11.35 -4.43 -29.20
N ASN A 317 12.49 -4.31 -28.50
CA ASN A 317 12.63 -4.75 -27.12
C ASN A 317 12.14 -3.63 -26.19
N ARG A 318 11.91 -3.94 -24.92
CA ARG A 318 11.45 -2.97 -23.92
C ARG A 318 12.23 -3.09 -22.64
N GLY A 319 12.34 -2.00 -21.89
CA GLY A 319 12.96 -2.00 -20.57
C GLY A 319 13.89 -0.82 -20.33
N HIS A 320 14.96 -1.09 -19.58
CA HIS A 320 15.96 -0.10 -19.19
C HIS A 320 17.30 -0.82 -19.06
N ALA A 321 18.17 -0.67 -20.06
CA ALA A 321 19.49 -1.29 -20.12
C ALA A 321 20.35 -0.62 -21.20
N ASP A 322 21.67 -0.74 -21.07
CA ASP A 322 22.57 -0.65 -22.21
C ASP A 322 22.45 -1.94 -23.03
N LEU A 323 21.80 -1.87 -24.19
CA LEU A 323 21.41 -3.03 -24.99
C LEU A 323 21.96 -2.96 -26.42
N VAL A 324 22.66 -4.01 -26.82
CA VAL A 324 22.92 -4.35 -28.22
C VAL A 324 22.01 -5.51 -28.62
N ALA A 325 21.15 -5.29 -29.61
CA ALA A 325 20.23 -6.30 -30.14
C ALA A 325 20.53 -6.59 -31.61
N VAL A 326 20.87 -7.85 -31.92
CA VAL A 326 21.07 -8.36 -33.28
C VAL A 326 20.01 -9.40 -33.56
N ALA A 327 19.14 -9.14 -34.54
CA ALA A 327 18.02 -10.03 -34.90
C ALA A 327 17.20 -10.53 -33.68
N SER A 328 16.96 -9.63 -32.71
CA SER A 328 16.28 -9.96 -31.43
C SER A 328 15.15 -8.97 -31.17
N ARG A 329 13.96 -9.46 -30.81
CA ARG A 329 12.74 -8.65 -30.65
C ARG A 329 11.82 -9.16 -29.54
N GLY A 330 10.94 -8.30 -29.03
CA GLY A 330 9.91 -8.69 -28.06
C GLY A 330 10.44 -9.05 -26.67
N ASN A 331 11.73 -8.80 -26.40
CA ASN A 331 12.34 -9.09 -25.10
C ASN A 331 12.11 -7.93 -24.11
N ILE A 332 12.00 -8.28 -22.83
CA ILE A 332 11.98 -7.35 -21.70
C ILE A 332 13.36 -7.40 -21.05
N VAL A 333 14.08 -6.28 -21.05
CA VAL A 333 15.46 -6.22 -20.59
C VAL A 333 15.61 -5.18 -19.51
N ARG A 334 16.01 -5.61 -18.31
CA ARG A 334 16.43 -4.71 -17.24
C ARG A 334 17.88 -4.95 -16.90
N GLY A 335 18.72 -3.99 -17.23
CA GLY A 335 20.14 -3.98 -16.95
C GLY A 335 20.47 -3.15 -15.71
N ALA A 336 21.63 -3.43 -15.13
CA ALA A 336 22.29 -2.55 -14.18
C ALA A 336 23.47 -1.85 -14.88
N GLU A 337 24.69 -2.26 -14.59
CA GLU A 337 25.91 -1.56 -15.05
C GLU A 337 26.48 -2.13 -16.36
N ARG A 338 26.16 -3.37 -16.71
CA ARG A 338 26.78 -4.08 -17.83
C ARG A 338 26.00 -3.91 -19.13
N LEU A 339 26.74 -3.87 -20.24
CA LEU A 339 26.18 -4.03 -21.58
C LEU A 339 25.57 -5.43 -21.72
N ILE A 340 24.31 -5.48 -22.17
CA ILE A 340 23.60 -6.72 -22.51
C ILE A 340 23.58 -6.87 -24.03
N ALA A 341 23.98 -8.05 -24.53
CA ALA A 341 23.92 -8.38 -25.95
C ALA A 341 22.95 -9.53 -26.22
N LEU A 342 21.96 -9.30 -27.07
CA LEU A 342 20.97 -10.29 -27.50
C LEU A 342 21.16 -10.61 -28.99
N VAL A 343 21.29 -11.89 -29.32
CA VAL A 343 21.52 -12.35 -30.70
C VAL A 343 20.54 -13.47 -31.06
N GLY A 344 19.63 -13.21 -32.00
CA GLY A 344 18.67 -14.20 -32.49
C GLY A 344 17.63 -14.68 -31.48
N VAL A 345 17.37 -13.90 -30.41
CA VAL A 345 16.45 -14.31 -29.33
C VAL A 345 15.20 -13.44 -29.28
N GLU A 346 14.09 -14.07 -28.90
CA GLU A 346 12.77 -13.46 -28.91
C GLU A 346 11.99 -13.85 -27.66
N ASP A 347 11.13 -12.94 -27.22
CA ASP A 347 10.18 -13.14 -26.11
C ASP A 347 10.85 -13.65 -24.81
N LEU A 348 12.01 -13.09 -24.47
CA LEU A 348 12.70 -13.32 -23.19
C LEU A 348 12.47 -12.19 -22.20
N VAL A 349 12.53 -12.53 -20.92
CA VAL A 349 12.78 -11.61 -19.81
C VAL A 349 14.23 -11.79 -19.39
N VAL A 350 15.02 -10.73 -19.48
CA VAL A 350 16.44 -10.68 -19.09
C VAL A 350 16.61 -9.61 -18.03
N VAL A 351 16.98 -10.02 -16.82
CA VAL A 351 17.16 -9.10 -15.69
C VAL A 351 18.53 -9.33 -15.08
N ASP A 352 19.40 -8.35 -15.27
CA ASP A 352 20.76 -8.32 -14.74
C ASP A 352 20.80 -7.49 -13.45
N THR A 353 21.32 -8.09 -12.39
CA THR A 353 21.64 -7.44 -11.11
C THR A 353 23.08 -7.76 -10.76
N PRO A 354 23.73 -6.99 -9.86
CA PRO A 354 25.16 -7.14 -9.58
C PRO A 354 25.60 -8.57 -9.18
N ASP A 355 24.70 -9.31 -8.54
CA ASP A 355 24.93 -10.62 -7.94
C ASP A 355 24.16 -11.78 -8.60
N ALA A 356 23.21 -11.49 -9.49
CA ALA A 356 22.38 -12.50 -10.15
C ALA A 356 21.85 -12.06 -11.53
N LEU A 357 21.72 -13.02 -12.44
CA LEU A 357 21.11 -12.86 -13.76
C LEU A 357 19.90 -13.79 -13.86
N LEU A 358 18.76 -13.24 -14.27
CA LEU A 358 17.60 -14.00 -14.70
C LEU A 358 17.50 -13.96 -16.21
N VAL A 359 17.30 -15.14 -16.81
CA VAL A 359 16.85 -15.29 -18.18
C VAL A 359 15.71 -16.29 -18.18
N CYS A 360 14.51 -15.87 -18.56
CA CYS A 360 13.39 -16.77 -18.76
C CYS A 360 12.58 -16.36 -20.00
N ARG A 361 11.69 -17.23 -20.45
CA ARG A 361 10.70 -16.83 -21.46
C ARG A 361 9.66 -15.90 -20.83
N ARG A 362 9.11 -15.02 -21.64
CA ARG A 362 7.85 -14.32 -21.35
C ARG A 362 6.74 -15.33 -21.05
N GLY A 363 5.85 -14.99 -20.13
CA GLY A 363 4.78 -15.84 -19.61
C GLY A 363 5.18 -16.77 -18.47
N GLU A 364 6.48 -16.93 -18.17
CA GLU A 364 6.96 -17.88 -17.16
C GLU A 364 7.20 -17.22 -15.78
N ALA A 365 6.79 -15.96 -15.57
CA ALA A 365 7.10 -15.20 -14.35
C ALA A 365 6.59 -15.85 -13.05
N GLU A 366 5.46 -16.58 -13.08
CA GLU A 366 4.95 -17.31 -11.91
C GLU A 366 5.91 -18.41 -11.41
N ARG A 367 6.76 -18.94 -12.30
CA ARG A 367 7.73 -19.99 -11.96
C ARG A 367 8.98 -19.48 -11.25
N LEU A 368 9.14 -18.16 -11.09
CA LEU A 368 10.22 -17.59 -10.27
C LEU A 368 10.17 -18.06 -8.82
N ARG A 369 8.99 -18.50 -8.33
CA ARG A 369 8.87 -19.16 -7.02
C ARG A 369 9.67 -20.47 -6.94
N GLU A 370 9.81 -21.20 -8.05
CA GLU A 370 10.63 -22.42 -8.12
C GLU A 370 12.11 -22.07 -7.91
N VAL A 371 12.59 -20.97 -8.52
CA VAL A 371 13.97 -20.49 -8.37
C VAL A 371 14.27 -20.16 -6.91
N ILE A 372 13.38 -19.41 -6.24
CA ILE A 372 13.54 -19.05 -4.82
C ILE A 372 13.59 -20.31 -3.96
N THR A 373 12.68 -21.26 -4.20
CA THR A 373 12.66 -22.55 -3.48
C THR A 373 13.98 -23.30 -3.63
N GLU A 374 14.58 -23.31 -4.82
CA GLU A 374 15.87 -23.95 -5.02
C GLU A 374 17.03 -23.17 -4.38
N LEU A 375 17.02 -21.84 -4.40
CA LEU A 375 18.03 -21.04 -3.70
C LEU A 375 18.02 -21.32 -2.19
N GLU A 376 16.84 -21.42 -1.59
CA GLU A 376 16.68 -21.78 -0.17
C GLU A 376 17.26 -23.16 0.15
N LYS A 377 16.97 -24.17 -0.69
CA LYS A 377 17.51 -25.52 -0.54
C LYS A 377 19.04 -25.57 -0.63
N HIS A 378 19.62 -24.73 -1.48
CA HIS A 378 21.08 -24.60 -1.62
C HIS A 378 21.70 -23.63 -0.60
N GLY A 379 20.92 -23.08 0.34
CA GLY A 379 21.41 -22.20 1.40
C GLY A 379 21.77 -20.78 0.93
N ARG A 380 21.37 -20.37 -0.28
CA ARG A 380 21.63 -19.05 -0.87
C ARG A 380 20.62 -17.98 -0.40
N ARG A 381 20.54 -17.80 0.92
CA ARG A 381 19.62 -16.83 1.55
C ARG A 381 19.92 -15.38 1.22
N ASP A 382 21.12 -15.10 0.71
CA ASP A 382 21.52 -13.81 0.18
C ASP A 382 20.77 -13.45 -1.12
N LEU A 383 20.27 -14.46 -1.85
CA LEU A 383 19.56 -14.30 -3.12
C LEU A 383 18.04 -14.51 -3.02
N THR A 384 17.50 -14.82 -1.85
CA THR A 384 16.06 -15.12 -1.66
C THR A 384 15.26 -13.89 -1.30
#